data_AF-A0A1J5TNH1-F1
#
_entry.id   AF-A0A1J5TNH1-F1
#
_cell.length_a   1.000
_cell.length_b   1.000
_cell.length_c   1.000
_cell.angle_alpha   90.00
_cell.angle_beta   90.00
_cell.angle_gamma   90.00
#
_symmetry.space_group_name_H-M   'P 1'
#
loop_
_entity.id
_entity.type
_entity.pdbx_description
1 polymer ?
#
loop_
_entity_poly.entity_id
_entity_poly.type
_entity_poly.pdbx_seq_one_letter_code
_entity_poly.pdbx_strand_id
1 'polypeptide(L)'
;MKIPDHLRPPLLEQLEDQEDSEDGLIMRGSALGHALLENIDKRDLFITKFIESEEPPLEGNELARELQARGVGNILLEKNADEYLSRAKELFENELEKALPDLPDDVAIDVATEPLKMARQARSGLMENAFLVKDWELCINEAEHGRSIIPDYLLYQPHREGYPIEFVAKGMSSNDKDLISKGSEMQEEFLQYVIDVGYLKPWEDAYFVSHSLSVITKKLVSEL
;
A
#
# COMPACT_ATOMS: atom_id res chain seq x y z
N MET A 1 3.77 -6.05 14.59
CA MET A 1 2.61 -6.87 14.20
C MET A 1 2.83 -8.28 14.69
N LYS A 2 1.83 -8.87 15.33
CA LYS A 2 1.89 -10.24 15.84
C LYS A 2 0.80 -11.05 15.16
N ILE A 3 1.19 -12.14 14.48
CA ILE A 3 0.21 -13.09 13.94
C ILE A 3 -0.44 -13.84 15.11
N PRO A 4 -1.78 -13.87 15.22
CA PRO A 4 -2.48 -14.72 16.17
C PRO A 4 -2.07 -16.19 16.05
N ASP A 5 -1.89 -16.90 17.16
CA ASP A 5 -1.36 -18.28 17.17
C ASP A 5 -2.18 -19.25 16.30
N HIS A 6 -3.50 -19.03 16.21
CA HIS A 6 -4.40 -19.85 15.42
C HIS A 6 -4.29 -19.59 13.89
N LEU A 7 -3.75 -18.45 13.46
CA LEU A 7 -3.52 -18.12 12.05
C LEU A 7 -2.15 -18.59 11.56
N ARG A 8 -1.22 -18.91 12.47
CA ARG A 8 0.14 -19.31 12.10
C ARG A 8 0.21 -20.66 11.35
N PRO A 9 -0.43 -21.75 11.82
CA PRO A 9 -0.43 -23.03 11.09
C PRO A 9 -0.98 -22.95 9.66
N PRO A 10 -2.18 -22.36 9.40
CA PRO A 10 -2.70 -22.30 8.03
C PRO A 10 -1.88 -21.39 7.11
N LEU A 11 -1.25 -20.34 7.64
CA LEU A 11 -0.33 -19.52 6.86
C LEU A 11 0.90 -20.32 6.40
N LEU A 12 1.46 -21.16 7.28
CA LEU A 12 2.61 -22.01 6.92
C LEU A 12 2.26 -23.03 5.84
N GLU A 13 1.12 -23.71 6.00
CA GLU A 13 0.61 -24.68 5.01
C GLU A 13 0.42 -24.00 3.64
N GLN A 14 -0.21 -22.83 3.62
CA GLN A 14 -0.42 -22.08 2.39
C GLN A 14 0.90 -21.65 1.72
N LEU A 15 1.90 -21.21 2.50
CA LEU A 15 3.20 -20.83 1.96
C LEU A 15 3.97 -22.01 1.37
N GLU A 16 3.82 -23.20 1.95
CA GLU A 16 4.37 -24.45 1.44
C GLU A 16 3.68 -24.84 0.12
N ASP A 17 2.35 -24.80 0.08
CA ASP A 17 1.56 -25.10 -1.14
C ASP A 17 1.87 -24.14 -2.30
N GLN A 18 2.31 -22.93 -2.00
CA GLN A 18 2.56 -21.85 -2.96
C GLN A 18 4.06 -21.68 -3.31
N GLU A 19 4.95 -22.54 -2.80
CA GLU A 19 6.40 -22.32 -2.87
C GLU A 19 6.94 -22.21 -4.30
N ASP A 20 6.39 -23.05 -5.19
CA ASP A 20 6.80 -23.19 -6.59
C ASP A 20 5.88 -22.45 -7.56
N SER A 21 4.98 -21.59 -7.07
CA SER A 21 4.08 -20.84 -7.95
C SER A 21 4.82 -19.84 -8.83
N GLU A 22 4.46 -19.81 -10.11
CA GLU A 22 4.93 -18.82 -11.09
C GLU A 22 4.01 -17.58 -11.20
N ASP A 23 2.90 -17.57 -10.46
CA ASP A 23 1.95 -16.46 -10.45
C ASP A 23 2.47 -15.27 -9.61
N GLY A 24 2.56 -14.09 -10.21
CA GLY A 24 3.09 -12.89 -9.55
C GLY A 24 2.28 -12.43 -8.33
N LEU A 25 0.95 -12.58 -8.34
CA LEU A 25 0.10 -12.27 -7.19
C LEU A 25 0.41 -13.21 -6.03
N ILE A 26 0.61 -14.49 -6.32
CA ILE A 26 1.00 -15.50 -5.34
C ILE A 26 2.39 -15.19 -4.79
N MET A 27 3.39 -14.90 -5.63
CA MET A 27 4.75 -14.56 -5.17
C MET A 27 4.74 -13.37 -4.22
N ARG A 28 4.03 -12.29 -4.57
CA ARG A 28 3.87 -11.11 -3.72
C ARG A 28 3.18 -11.45 -2.40
N GLY A 29 2.16 -12.30 -2.44
CA GLY A 29 1.51 -12.79 -1.22
C GLY A 29 2.43 -13.64 -0.35
N SER A 30 3.21 -14.54 -0.95
CA SER A 30 4.20 -15.33 -0.24
C SER A 30 5.26 -14.46 0.42
N ALA A 31 5.70 -13.39 -0.23
CA ALA A 31 6.58 -12.40 0.37
C ALA A 31 5.96 -11.76 1.63
N LEU A 32 4.71 -11.32 1.57
CA LEU A 32 4.00 -10.78 2.73
C LEU A 32 3.87 -11.82 3.85
N GLY A 33 3.48 -13.06 3.53
CA GLY A 33 3.35 -14.14 4.50
C GLY A 33 4.67 -14.43 5.23
N HIS A 34 5.77 -14.53 4.49
CA HIS A 34 7.10 -14.69 5.09
C HIS A 34 7.54 -13.47 5.90
N ALA A 35 7.20 -12.25 5.47
CA ALA A 35 7.47 -11.04 6.25
C ALA A 35 6.76 -11.06 7.61
N LEU A 36 5.49 -11.46 7.64
CA LEU A 36 4.71 -11.57 8.88
C LEU A 36 5.24 -12.66 9.81
N LEU A 37 5.84 -13.72 9.25
CA LEU A 37 6.53 -14.78 9.99
C LEU A 37 7.98 -14.43 10.38
N GLU A 38 8.41 -13.17 10.13
CA GLU A 38 9.77 -12.69 10.38
C GLU A 38 10.86 -13.47 9.62
N ASN A 39 10.49 -14.14 8.52
CA ASN A 39 11.41 -14.86 7.64
C ASN A 39 11.85 -13.94 6.48
N ILE A 40 12.82 -13.07 6.79
CA ILE A 40 13.37 -12.05 5.91
C ILE A 40 13.99 -12.66 4.65
N ASP A 41 14.75 -13.75 4.78
CA ASP A 41 15.41 -14.41 3.64
C ASP A 41 14.40 -14.93 2.61
N LYS A 42 13.34 -15.60 3.08
CA LYS A 42 12.28 -16.09 2.18
C LYS A 42 11.45 -14.94 1.62
N ARG A 43 11.15 -13.91 2.41
CA ARG A 43 10.47 -12.70 1.92
C ARG A 43 11.26 -12.11 0.74
N ASP A 44 12.55 -11.89 0.89
CA ASP A 44 13.37 -11.24 -0.13
C ASP A 44 13.54 -12.10 -1.38
N LEU A 45 13.59 -13.43 -1.21
CA LEU A 45 13.52 -14.39 -2.31
C LEU A 45 12.24 -14.22 -3.13
N PHE A 46 11.08 -14.18 -2.47
CA PHE A 46 9.79 -14.03 -3.17
C PHE A 46 9.60 -12.64 -3.79
N ILE A 47 10.08 -11.57 -3.13
CA ILE A 47 10.09 -10.22 -3.74
C ILE A 47 10.94 -10.24 -5.01
N THR A 48 12.11 -10.89 -4.98
CA THR A 48 12.98 -10.98 -6.15
C THR A 48 12.30 -11.74 -7.29
N LYS A 49 11.73 -12.93 -7.01
CA LYS A 49 10.95 -13.70 -7.99
C LYS A 49 9.82 -12.86 -8.60
N PHE A 50 9.07 -12.13 -7.77
CA PHE A 50 7.96 -11.29 -8.20
C PHE A 50 8.42 -10.17 -9.15
N ILE A 51 9.47 -9.44 -8.80
CA ILE A 51 9.98 -8.33 -9.62
C ILE A 51 10.53 -8.84 -10.96
N GLU A 52 11.19 -10.00 -10.96
CA GLU A 52 11.78 -10.63 -12.15
C GLU A 52 10.74 -11.34 -13.04
N SER A 53 9.53 -11.59 -12.53
CA SER A 53 8.43 -12.16 -13.31
C SER A 53 7.99 -11.22 -14.43
N GLU A 54 7.40 -11.78 -15.49
CA GLU A 54 6.84 -10.95 -16.58
C GLU A 54 5.77 -9.99 -16.04
N GLU A 55 5.73 -8.78 -16.61
CA GLU A 55 4.68 -7.82 -16.31
C GLU A 55 3.35 -8.37 -16.85
N PRO A 56 2.30 -8.50 -16.01
CA PRO A 56 1.02 -9.03 -16.47
C PRO A 56 0.35 -8.06 -17.44
N PRO A 57 -0.52 -8.54 -18.36
CA PRO A 57 -1.20 -7.71 -19.34
C PRO A 57 -2.38 -6.93 -18.73
N LEU A 58 -2.08 -6.11 -17.72
CA LEU A 58 -3.01 -5.21 -17.03
C LEU A 58 -2.98 -3.81 -17.65
N GLU A 59 -3.99 -3.00 -17.36
CA GLU A 59 -4.07 -1.60 -17.81
C GLU A 59 -4.57 -0.68 -16.69
N GLY A 60 -4.43 0.64 -16.89
CA GLY A 60 -4.97 1.66 -15.99
C GLY A 60 -4.50 1.49 -14.54
N ASN A 61 -5.45 1.60 -13.60
CA ASN A 61 -5.18 1.49 -12.16
C ASN A 61 -4.62 0.12 -11.76
N GLU A 62 -5.02 -0.96 -12.42
CA GLU A 62 -4.54 -2.31 -12.11
C GLU A 62 -3.04 -2.44 -12.43
N LEU A 63 -2.63 -1.96 -13.60
CA LEU A 63 -1.21 -1.92 -13.96
C LEU A 63 -0.43 -0.95 -13.07
N ALA A 64 -1.01 0.20 -12.74
CA ALA A 64 -0.36 1.17 -11.86
C ALA A 64 -0.09 0.57 -10.47
N ARG A 65 -1.03 -0.21 -9.92
CA ARG A 65 -0.87 -0.92 -8.64
C ARG A 65 0.18 -2.02 -8.71
N GLU A 66 0.20 -2.78 -9.79
CA GLU A 66 1.23 -3.80 -10.03
C GLU A 66 2.64 -3.18 -10.09
N LEU A 67 2.82 -2.11 -10.86
CA LEU A 67 4.08 -1.38 -10.96
C LEU A 67 4.49 -0.78 -9.62
N GLN A 68 3.54 -0.19 -8.88
CA GLN A 68 3.80 0.32 -7.54
C GLN A 68 4.25 -0.79 -6.58
N ALA A 69 3.62 -1.96 -6.61
CA ALA A 69 4.03 -3.10 -5.80
C ALA A 69 5.46 -3.56 -6.15
N ARG A 70 5.84 -3.58 -7.43
CA ARG A 70 7.21 -3.88 -7.88
C ARG A 70 8.21 -2.82 -7.41
N GLY A 71 7.86 -1.54 -7.53
CA GLY A 71 8.68 -0.42 -7.03
C GLY A 71 8.93 -0.50 -5.53
N VAL A 72 7.88 -0.78 -4.75
CA VAL A 72 7.97 -1.02 -3.31
C VAL A 72 8.85 -2.22 -2.98
N GLY A 73 8.71 -3.31 -3.74
CA GLY A 73 9.59 -4.48 -3.62
C GLY A 73 11.06 -4.12 -3.84
N ASN A 74 11.37 -3.31 -4.86
CA ASN A 74 12.73 -2.81 -5.08
C ASN A 74 13.23 -1.98 -3.90
N ILE A 75 12.40 -1.10 -3.32
CA ILE A 75 12.77 -0.31 -2.13
C ILE A 75 13.11 -1.24 -0.96
N LEU A 76 12.31 -2.27 -0.70
CA LEU A 76 12.56 -3.22 0.39
C LEU A 76 13.86 -4.02 0.19
N LEU A 77 14.23 -4.29 -1.07
CA LEU A 77 15.49 -4.94 -1.44
C LEU A 77 16.67 -3.95 -1.58
N GLU A 78 16.48 -2.68 -1.23
CA GLU A 78 17.48 -1.61 -1.37
C GLU A 78 17.99 -1.44 -2.82
N LYS A 79 17.09 -1.67 -3.80
CA LYS A 79 17.30 -1.49 -5.25
C LYS A 79 16.60 -0.22 -5.75
N ASN A 80 16.95 0.21 -6.97
CA ASN A 80 16.30 1.35 -7.61
C ASN A 80 14.83 1.03 -7.96
N ALA A 81 13.92 1.94 -7.64
CA ALA A 81 12.48 1.81 -7.89
C ALA A 81 11.91 2.89 -8.83
N ASP A 82 12.75 3.80 -9.33
CA ASP A 82 12.34 5.05 -9.97
C ASP A 82 11.51 4.80 -11.23
N GLU A 83 11.92 3.83 -12.07
CA GLU A 83 11.21 3.49 -13.29
C GLU A 83 9.79 3.00 -13.01
N TYR A 84 9.65 2.07 -12.05
CA TYR A 84 8.36 1.53 -11.66
C TYR A 84 7.44 2.60 -11.06
N LEU A 85 7.96 3.41 -10.13
CA LEU A 85 7.17 4.44 -9.47
C LEU A 85 6.80 5.58 -10.43
N SER A 86 7.68 5.92 -11.38
CA SER A 86 7.38 6.92 -12.42
C SER A 86 6.27 6.44 -13.36
N ARG A 87 6.35 5.20 -13.85
CA ARG A 87 5.32 4.61 -14.71
C ARG A 87 3.98 4.46 -13.97
N ALA A 88 4.02 4.01 -12.71
CA ALA A 88 2.82 3.92 -11.86
C ALA A 88 2.17 5.29 -11.66
N LYS A 89 2.98 6.33 -11.37
CA LYS A 89 2.50 7.70 -11.20
C LYS A 89 1.78 8.20 -12.46
N GLU A 90 2.39 8.05 -13.63
CA GLU A 90 1.79 8.48 -14.90
C GLU A 90 0.44 7.78 -15.15
N LEU A 91 0.34 6.48 -14.90
CA LEU A 91 -0.91 5.74 -15.05
C LEU A 91 -1.98 6.22 -14.07
N PHE A 92 -1.64 6.43 -12.80
CA PHE A 92 -2.61 6.97 -11.84
C PHE A 92 -3.07 8.38 -12.22
N GLU A 93 -2.18 9.26 -12.68
CA GLU A 93 -2.54 10.60 -13.16
C GLU A 93 -3.51 10.52 -14.35
N ASN A 94 -3.24 9.65 -15.32
CA ASN A 94 -4.11 9.43 -16.48
C ASN A 94 -5.49 8.90 -16.10
N GLU A 95 -5.56 7.92 -15.20
CA GLU A 95 -6.84 7.35 -14.74
C GLU A 95 -7.65 8.35 -13.91
N LEU A 96 -6.97 9.17 -13.11
CA LEU A 96 -7.59 10.26 -12.38
C LEU A 96 -8.16 11.31 -13.34
N GLU A 97 -7.40 11.75 -14.34
CA GLU A 97 -7.86 12.71 -15.34
C GLU A 97 -9.10 12.24 -16.08
N LYS A 98 -9.18 10.93 -16.41
CA LYS A 98 -10.38 10.32 -17.01
C LYS A 98 -11.58 10.32 -16.07
N ALA A 99 -11.37 10.08 -14.78
CA ALA A 99 -12.45 9.90 -13.81
C ALA A 99 -13.03 11.22 -13.29
N LEU A 100 -12.21 12.27 -13.18
CA LEU A 100 -12.59 13.56 -12.57
C LEU A 100 -13.85 14.22 -13.19
N PRO A 101 -14.05 14.25 -14.52
CA PRO A 101 -15.22 14.89 -15.13
C PRO A 101 -16.55 14.21 -14.79
N ASP A 102 -16.51 12.91 -14.47
CA ASP A 102 -17.68 12.05 -14.26
C ASP A 102 -17.90 11.71 -12.77
N LEU A 103 -17.25 12.44 -11.87
CA LEU A 103 -17.49 12.29 -10.44
C LEU A 103 -18.91 12.71 -10.06
N PRO A 104 -19.55 11.98 -9.13
CA PRO A 104 -20.88 12.37 -8.67
C PRO A 104 -20.84 13.66 -7.86
N ASP A 105 -21.88 14.48 -8.00
CA ASP A 105 -22.05 15.71 -7.22
C ASP A 105 -22.23 15.42 -5.71
N ASP A 106 -22.90 14.31 -5.36
CA ASP A 106 -23.09 13.87 -3.98
C ASP A 106 -22.40 12.52 -3.73
N VAL A 107 -21.13 12.60 -3.34
CA VAL A 107 -20.32 11.44 -2.99
C VAL A 107 -20.86 10.63 -1.81
N ALA A 108 -21.74 11.19 -0.96
CA ALA A 108 -22.31 10.48 0.19
C ALA A 108 -23.46 9.56 -0.21
N ILE A 109 -24.17 9.88 -1.29
CA ILE A 109 -25.23 9.04 -1.86
C ILE A 109 -24.63 8.06 -2.87
N ASP A 110 -23.75 8.54 -3.75
CA ASP A 110 -23.24 7.80 -4.91
C ASP A 110 -21.88 7.14 -4.62
N VAL A 111 -21.79 6.45 -3.48
CA VAL A 111 -20.52 6.00 -2.87
C VAL A 111 -19.71 4.97 -3.67
N ALA A 112 -20.26 4.41 -4.74
CA ALA A 112 -19.65 3.27 -5.46
C ALA A 112 -19.78 3.37 -6.99
N THR A 113 -19.90 4.58 -7.55
CA THR A 113 -19.83 4.75 -9.01
C THR A 113 -18.44 4.38 -9.51
N GLU A 114 -18.35 3.90 -10.76
CA GLU A 114 -17.05 3.53 -11.35
C GLU A 114 -16.05 4.69 -11.41
N PRO A 115 -16.43 5.93 -11.83
CA PRO A 115 -15.53 7.07 -11.79
C PRO A 115 -14.99 7.34 -10.37
N LEU A 116 -15.84 7.21 -9.34
CA LEU A 116 -15.44 7.43 -7.96
C LEU A 116 -14.48 6.35 -7.45
N LYS A 117 -14.68 5.09 -7.83
CA LYS A 117 -13.73 4.00 -7.53
C LYS A 117 -12.40 4.24 -8.21
N MET A 118 -12.41 4.58 -9.50
CA MET A 118 -11.20 4.89 -10.28
C MET A 118 -10.41 6.03 -9.65
N ALA A 119 -11.08 7.15 -9.35
CA ALA A 119 -10.45 8.33 -8.75
C ALA A 119 -9.87 8.02 -7.35
N ARG A 120 -10.58 7.26 -6.51
CA ARG A 120 -10.08 6.87 -5.17
C ARG A 120 -8.83 5.99 -5.27
N GLN A 121 -8.85 4.99 -6.15
CA GLN A 121 -7.69 4.12 -6.35
C GLN A 121 -6.49 4.93 -6.86
N ALA A 122 -6.71 5.84 -7.81
CA ALA A 122 -5.67 6.71 -8.34
C ALA A 122 -5.10 7.65 -7.28
N ARG A 123 -5.95 8.34 -6.50
CA ARG A 123 -5.52 9.25 -5.41
C ARG A 123 -4.72 8.53 -4.33
N SER A 124 -5.18 7.36 -3.86
CA SER A 124 -4.40 6.57 -2.90
C SER A 124 -3.08 6.11 -3.51
N GLY A 125 -3.07 5.70 -4.78
CA GLY A 125 -1.85 5.32 -5.50
C GLY A 125 -0.85 6.47 -5.61
N LEU A 126 -1.31 7.69 -5.93
CA LEU A 126 -0.49 8.89 -6.02
C LEU A 126 0.06 9.32 -4.64
N MET A 127 -0.77 9.28 -3.60
CA MET A 127 -0.34 9.56 -2.23
C MET A 127 0.78 8.60 -1.79
N GLU A 128 0.61 7.31 -2.05
CA GLU A 128 1.59 6.27 -1.71
C GLU A 128 2.86 6.42 -2.56
N ASN A 129 2.75 6.68 -3.87
CA ASN A 129 3.90 6.95 -4.73
C ASN A 129 4.71 8.15 -4.25
N ALA A 130 4.03 9.26 -3.94
CA ALA A 130 4.67 10.46 -3.41
C ALA A 130 5.44 10.17 -2.12
N PHE A 131 4.85 9.40 -1.21
CA PHE A 131 5.52 8.95 0.00
C PHE A 131 6.78 8.12 -0.31
N LEU A 132 6.69 7.15 -1.22
CA LEU A 132 7.79 6.26 -1.58
C LEU A 132 8.97 6.98 -2.22
N VAL A 133 8.72 8.03 -3.01
CA VAL A 133 9.76 8.89 -3.59
C VAL A 133 10.19 10.05 -2.68
N LYS A 134 9.65 10.10 -1.45
CA LYS A 134 9.94 11.13 -0.43
C LYS A 134 9.50 12.55 -0.81
N ASP A 135 8.48 12.68 -1.66
CA ASP A 135 7.80 13.94 -1.94
C ASP A 135 6.67 14.15 -0.91
N TRP A 136 7.05 14.70 0.25
CA TRP A 136 6.15 14.85 1.39
C TRP A 136 5.00 15.82 1.12
N GLU A 137 5.26 16.92 0.41
CA GLU A 137 4.22 17.91 0.09
C GLU A 137 3.17 17.31 -0.84
N LEU A 138 3.60 16.61 -1.90
CA LEU A 138 2.68 15.93 -2.79
C LEU A 138 1.88 14.84 -2.05
N CYS A 139 2.52 14.05 -1.19
CA CYS A 139 1.84 13.04 -0.38
C CYS A 139 0.70 13.65 0.46
N ILE A 140 0.95 14.79 1.11
CA ILE A 140 -0.04 15.51 1.92
C ILE A 140 -1.20 16.01 1.05
N ASN A 141 -0.89 16.62 -0.09
CA ASN A 141 -1.90 17.16 -1.01
C ASN A 141 -2.79 16.04 -1.57
N GLU A 142 -2.21 14.90 -1.95
CA GLU A 142 -2.95 13.74 -2.45
C GLU A 142 -3.81 13.09 -1.36
N ALA A 143 -3.35 13.05 -0.12
CA ALA A 143 -4.15 12.60 1.03
C ALA A 143 -5.39 13.49 1.25
N GLU A 144 -5.21 14.81 1.16
CA GLU A 144 -6.31 15.78 1.29
C GLU A 144 -7.33 15.63 0.16
N HIS A 145 -6.87 15.55 -1.09
CA HIS A 145 -7.73 15.31 -2.24
C HIS A 145 -8.43 13.94 -2.15
N GLY A 146 -7.73 12.89 -1.73
CA GLY A 146 -8.28 11.55 -1.55
C GLY A 146 -9.45 11.52 -0.56
N ARG A 147 -9.33 12.25 0.56
CA ARG A 147 -10.43 12.36 1.53
C ARG A 147 -11.65 13.08 0.96
N SER A 148 -11.47 14.10 0.12
CA SER A 148 -12.58 14.88 -0.44
C SER A 148 -13.56 14.05 -1.29
N ILE A 149 -13.11 12.90 -1.79
CA ILE A 149 -13.91 11.98 -2.62
C ILE A 149 -14.33 10.71 -1.86
N ILE A 150 -14.19 10.67 -0.54
CA ILE A 150 -14.61 9.56 0.32
C ILE A 150 -15.65 10.06 1.33
N PRO A 151 -16.81 9.40 1.46
CA PRO A 151 -17.79 9.72 2.49
C PRO A 151 -17.17 9.66 3.89
N ASP A 152 -17.50 10.65 4.73
CA ASP A 152 -17.00 10.74 6.11
C ASP A 152 -17.19 9.45 6.92
N TYR A 153 -18.27 8.70 6.66
CA TYR A 153 -18.57 7.47 7.38
C TYR A 153 -17.77 6.24 6.90
N LEU A 154 -17.16 6.30 5.71
CA LEU A 154 -16.28 5.25 5.17
C LEU A 154 -14.81 5.46 5.56
N LEU A 155 -14.46 6.62 6.13
CA LEU A 155 -13.17 6.82 6.78
C LEU A 155 -13.14 5.95 8.06
N TYR A 156 -12.29 4.92 8.09
CA TYR A 156 -12.26 3.86 9.12
C TYR A 156 -12.08 4.39 10.56
N GLN A 157 -12.74 3.73 11.54
CA GLN A 157 -13.02 4.27 12.88
C GLN A 157 -12.06 3.91 14.04
N PRO A 158 -10.74 4.02 13.86
CA PRO A 158 -9.92 4.68 14.91
C PRO A 158 -9.08 5.86 14.41
N HIS A 159 -8.91 6.00 13.09
CA HIS A 159 -7.97 6.92 12.43
C HIS A 159 -8.66 8.08 11.69
N ARG A 160 -9.77 8.59 12.22
CA ARG A 160 -10.59 9.66 11.60
C ARG A 160 -9.82 10.95 11.23
N GLU A 161 -8.57 11.07 11.65
CA GLU A 161 -7.77 12.27 11.43
C GLU A 161 -7.05 12.31 10.07
N GLY A 162 -6.92 11.17 9.36
CA GLY A 162 -6.24 11.11 8.06
C GLY A 162 -5.57 9.77 7.78
N TYR A 163 -4.80 9.70 6.69
CA TYR A 163 -4.05 8.49 6.33
C TYR A 163 -2.78 8.34 7.16
N PRO A 164 -2.36 7.14 7.58
CA PRO A 164 -1.14 6.98 8.40
C PRO A 164 0.10 7.62 7.75
N ILE A 165 0.30 7.43 6.45
CA ILE A 165 1.43 8.01 5.72
C ILE A 165 1.33 9.53 5.53
N GLU A 166 0.12 10.12 5.60
CA GLU A 166 -0.08 11.58 5.62
C GLU A 166 0.52 12.17 6.90
N PHE A 167 0.33 11.53 8.06
CA PHE A 167 0.91 11.97 9.33
C PHE A 167 2.44 11.89 9.31
N VAL A 168 2.98 10.79 8.77
CA VAL A 168 4.42 10.64 8.59
C VAL A 168 4.95 11.72 7.66
N ALA A 169 4.33 11.95 6.50
CA ALA A 169 4.74 12.98 5.56
C ALA A 169 4.67 14.39 6.17
N LYS A 170 3.60 14.72 6.91
CA LYS A 170 3.48 15.98 7.67
C LYS A 170 4.64 16.14 8.63
N GLY A 171 4.90 15.13 9.45
CA GLY A 171 6.00 15.16 10.41
C GLY A 171 7.37 15.23 9.76
N MET A 172 7.61 14.55 8.64
CA MET A 172 8.86 14.65 7.88
C MET A 172 9.04 16.04 7.27
N SER A 173 7.97 16.66 6.77
CA SER A 173 7.99 18.02 6.20
C SER A 173 8.20 19.09 7.26
N SER A 174 7.58 18.96 8.44
CA SER A 174 7.68 19.91 9.55
C SER A 174 8.79 19.59 10.56
N ASN A 175 9.51 18.48 10.39
CA ASN A 175 10.45 17.92 11.37
C ASN A 175 9.82 17.70 12.77
N ASP A 176 8.57 17.23 12.79
CA ASP A 176 7.78 16.93 13.99
C ASP A 176 7.77 15.42 14.25
N LYS A 177 8.59 14.98 15.21
CA LYS A 177 8.74 13.56 15.57
C LYS A 177 7.45 12.96 16.13
N ASP A 178 6.60 13.74 16.80
CA ASP A 178 5.36 13.24 17.39
C ASP A 178 4.37 12.87 16.28
N LEU A 179 4.31 13.65 15.20
CA LEU A 179 3.50 13.32 14.02
C LEU A 179 4.01 12.07 13.30
N ILE A 180 5.33 11.90 13.20
CA ILE A 180 5.94 10.72 12.57
C ILE A 180 5.61 9.46 13.37
N SER A 181 5.81 9.50 14.69
CA SER A 181 5.47 8.40 15.58
C SER A 181 3.99 8.07 15.52
N LYS A 182 3.11 9.08 15.57
CA LYS A 182 1.66 8.89 15.41
C LYS A 182 1.31 8.18 14.10
N GLY A 183 1.84 8.64 12.97
CA GLY A 183 1.59 7.98 11.69
C GLY A 183 2.08 6.53 11.64
N SER A 184 3.23 6.25 12.25
CA SER A 184 3.75 4.88 12.38
C SER A 184 2.85 3.98 13.24
N GLU A 185 2.35 4.49 14.37
CA GLU A 185 1.42 3.78 15.25
C GLU A 185 0.09 3.49 14.53
N MET A 186 -0.45 4.49 13.83
CA MET A 186 -1.68 4.33 13.04
C MET A 186 -1.54 3.24 11.97
N GLN A 187 -0.39 3.17 11.29
CA GLN A 187 -0.14 2.13 10.28
C GLN A 187 -0.09 0.73 10.91
N GLU A 188 0.54 0.60 12.08
CA GLU A 188 0.63 -0.67 12.79
C GLU A 188 -0.73 -1.13 13.34
N GLU A 189 -1.53 -0.21 13.90
CA GLU A 189 -2.88 -0.49 14.35
C GLU A 189 -3.78 -0.96 13.20
N PHE A 190 -3.72 -0.28 12.04
CA PHE A 190 -4.46 -0.68 10.85
C PHE A 190 -4.10 -2.09 10.38
N LEU A 191 -2.80 -2.39 10.25
CA LEU A 191 -2.36 -3.71 9.78
C LEU A 191 -2.66 -4.81 10.80
N GLN A 192 -2.51 -4.53 12.10
CA GLN A 192 -2.89 -5.49 13.14
C GLN A 192 -4.39 -5.78 13.10
N TYR A 193 -5.22 -4.75 12.94
CA TYR A 193 -6.66 -4.91 12.79
C TYR A 193 -7.02 -5.82 11.61
N VAL A 194 -6.42 -5.59 10.44
CA VAL A 194 -6.63 -6.42 9.23
C VAL A 194 -6.28 -7.89 9.48
N ILE A 195 -5.19 -8.16 10.20
CA ILE A 195 -4.78 -9.52 10.58
C ILE A 195 -5.82 -10.13 11.52
N ASP A 196 -6.22 -9.40 12.56
CA ASP A 196 -7.09 -9.89 13.63
C ASP A 196 -8.52 -10.20 13.13
N VAL A 197 -9.05 -9.43 12.18
CA VAL A 197 -10.37 -9.71 11.58
C VAL A 197 -10.33 -10.79 10.49
N GLY A 198 -9.18 -11.44 10.29
CA GLY A 198 -9.04 -12.57 9.38
C GLY A 198 -9.00 -12.19 7.90
N TYR A 199 -8.68 -10.94 7.56
CA TYR A 199 -8.35 -10.55 6.18
C TYR A 199 -6.91 -10.88 5.81
N LEU A 200 -6.25 -11.78 6.56
CA LEU A 200 -4.97 -12.35 6.18
C LEU A 200 -5.14 -13.19 4.91
N LYS A 201 -5.12 -12.51 3.77
CA LYS A 201 -5.12 -13.09 2.45
C LYS A 201 -3.95 -12.49 1.70
N PRO A 202 -2.73 -13.02 1.93
CA PRO A 202 -1.53 -12.42 1.39
C PRO A 202 -1.58 -12.25 -0.14
N TRP A 203 -2.35 -13.10 -0.83
CA TRP A 203 -2.55 -13.07 -2.28
C TRP A 203 -3.47 -11.94 -2.80
N GLU A 204 -4.18 -11.19 -1.95
CA GLU A 204 -5.15 -10.16 -2.40
C GLU A 204 -4.55 -8.79 -2.76
N ASP A 205 -3.22 -8.70 -2.94
CA ASP A 205 -2.45 -7.47 -3.31
C ASP A 205 -2.46 -6.34 -2.26
N ALA A 206 -3.65 -5.97 -1.79
CA ALA A 206 -3.95 -4.74 -1.06
C ALA A 206 -3.06 -4.51 0.19
N TYR A 207 -2.54 -5.58 0.78
CA TYR A 207 -1.76 -5.50 2.01
C TYR A 207 -0.25 -5.56 1.81
N PHE A 208 0.26 -5.94 0.62
CA PHE A 208 1.72 -5.98 0.40
C PHE A 208 2.31 -4.56 0.43
N VAL A 209 1.73 -3.63 -0.33
CA VAL A 209 2.16 -2.21 -0.34
C VAL A 209 1.96 -1.60 1.05
N SER A 210 0.79 -1.79 1.67
CA SER A 210 0.48 -1.29 3.02
C SER A 210 1.47 -1.80 4.08
N HIS A 211 1.79 -3.09 4.06
CA HIS A 211 2.80 -3.69 4.96
C HIS A 211 4.18 -3.09 4.71
N SER A 212 4.58 -2.98 3.45
CA SER A 212 5.87 -2.44 3.07
C SER A 212 6.02 -0.98 3.48
N LEU A 213 4.96 -0.16 3.35
CA LEU A 213 4.92 1.21 3.87
C LEU A 213 5.13 1.25 5.39
N SER A 214 4.60 0.29 6.15
CA SER A 214 4.88 0.17 7.59
C SER A 214 6.36 -0.11 7.86
N VAL A 215 6.96 -1.04 7.11
CA VAL A 215 8.39 -1.36 7.23
C VAL A 215 9.26 -0.14 6.90
N ILE A 216 8.95 0.55 5.80
CA ILE A 216 9.66 1.77 5.36
C ILE A 216 9.51 2.87 6.40
N THR A 217 8.30 3.10 6.91
CA THR A 217 8.03 4.09 7.96
C THR A 217 8.83 3.79 9.23
N LYS A 218 8.88 2.52 9.67
CA LYS A 218 9.69 2.12 10.84
C LYS A 218 11.18 2.38 10.62
N LYS A 219 11.70 2.14 9.41
CA LYS A 219 13.08 2.48 9.06
C LYS A 219 13.32 3.98 9.18
N LEU A 220 12.44 4.81 8.62
CA LEU A 220 12.52 6.28 8.75
C LEU A 220 12.51 6.72 10.22
N VAL A 221 11.61 6.19 11.04
CA VAL A 221 11.55 6.48 12.49
C VAL A 221 12.85 6.10 13.19
N SER A 222 13.46 4.97 12.82
CA SER A 222 14.72 4.53 13.45
C SER A 222 15.94 5.40 13.12
N GLU A 223 15.86 6.21 12.06
CA GLU A 223 16.91 7.12 11.60
C GLU A 223 16.85 8.53 12.25
N LEU A 224 15.82 8.83 13.06
CA LEU A 224 15.55 10.15 13.67
C LEU A 224 16.08 10.34 15.09
#